data_AF-A0A935AJ52-F1
#
_entry.id   AF-A0A935AJ52-F1
#
_cell.length_a   1.000
_cell.length_b   1.000
_cell.length_c   1.000
_cell.angle_alpha   90.00
_cell.angle_beta   90.00
_cell.angle_gamma   90.00
#
_symmetry.space_group_name_H-M   'P 1'
#
loop_
_entity.id
_entity.type
_entity.pdbx_description
1 polymer ?
#
loop_
_entity_poly.entity_id
_entity_poly.type
_entity_poly.pdbx_seq_one_letter_code
_entity_poly.pdbx_strand_id
1 'polypeptide(L)'
;MFRYLCHCLFVLVPGMTAGAVAAGDVLLEVPDLKWVLVTQAEGSTVQVLDLSRGVTPLATLRTEGRGRVLAVHLQREGRRVWVLGDRGLDVHDAYSGRLVERWHVPEGVRPEGLQATTGGRPLVRSGNRRYEALLGAAFLVPAATRVSMR
;
A
#
# COMPACT_ATOMS: atom_id res chain seq x y z
N MET A 1 4.36 -22.66 -21.52
CA MET A 1 4.80 -23.05 -20.16
C MET A 1 6.00 -22.17 -19.79
N PHE A 2 5.77 -20.95 -19.33
CA PHE A 2 6.82 -19.97 -19.05
C PHE A 2 7.07 -19.90 -17.53
N ARG A 3 8.28 -20.30 -17.13
CA ARG A 3 8.82 -20.20 -15.78
C ARG A 3 9.24 -18.75 -15.52
N TYR A 4 8.73 -18.13 -14.45
CA TYR A 4 9.27 -16.87 -13.94
C TYR A 4 10.45 -17.16 -13.02
N LEU A 5 11.62 -16.68 -13.43
CA LEU A 5 12.89 -16.75 -12.74
C LEU A 5 12.93 -15.62 -11.71
N CYS A 6 12.70 -15.94 -10.43
CA CYS A 6 12.91 -15.02 -9.31
C CYS A 6 14.41 -15.01 -8.98
N HIS A 7 15.12 -13.93 -9.36
CA HIS A 7 16.50 -13.70 -8.94
C HIS A 7 16.50 -12.75 -7.74
N CYS A 8 16.55 -13.31 -6.54
CA CYS A 8 16.91 -12.59 -5.33
C CYS A 8 18.44 -12.50 -5.26
N LEU A 9 19.03 -11.35 -5.56
CA LEU A 9 20.44 -11.10 -5.23
C LEU A 9 20.49 -10.42 -3.85
N PHE A 10 20.76 -11.22 -2.83
CA PHE A 10 21.09 -10.76 -1.48
C PHE A 10 22.50 -10.15 -1.50
N VAL A 11 22.63 -8.88 -1.09
CA VAL A 11 23.90 -8.37 -0.59
C VAL A 11 23.83 -8.39 0.94
N LEU A 12 24.62 -9.29 1.52
CA LEU A 12 24.78 -9.50 2.96
C LEU A 12 25.37 -8.27 3.67
N VAL A 13 24.71 -7.85 4.75
CA VAL A 13 25.37 -7.14 5.86
C VAL A 13 25.24 -8.05 7.09
N PRO A 14 26.34 -8.45 7.76
CA PRO A 14 26.27 -9.32 8.92
C PRO A 14 25.92 -8.48 10.16
N GLY A 15 24.83 -8.82 10.86
CA GLY A 15 24.62 -8.30 12.22
C GLY A 15 23.19 -7.93 12.66
N MET A 16 22.16 -8.13 11.84
CA MET A 16 20.78 -8.10 12.35
C MET A 16 20.05 -9.32 11.82
N THR A 17 19.41 -10.08 12.72
CA THR A 17 18.48 -11.13 12.32
C THR A 17 17.38 -10.49 11.49
N ALA A 18 17.49 -10.62 10.17
CA ALA A 18 16.41 -10.37 9.25
C ALA A 18 15.27 -11.30 9.68
N GLY A 19 14.28 -10.75 10.39
CA GLY A 19 13.01 -11.44 10.57
C GLY A 19 12.50 -11.78 9.17
N ALA A 20 12.30 -13.07 8.91
CA ALA A 20 11.73 -13.53 7.66
C ALA A 20 10.40 -12.78 7.48
N VAL A 21 10.32 -11.94 6.45
CA VAL A 21 9.06 -11.38 5.97
C VAL A 21 8.28 -12.58 5.45
N ALA A 22 7.26 -12.99 6.18
CA ALA A 22 6.46 -14.15 5.80
C ALA A 22 5.75 -13.85 4.49
N ALA A 23 5.51 -14.88 3.66
CA ALA A 23 4.65 -14.75 2.50
C ALA A 23 3.26 -14.27 2.98
N GLY A 24 2.90 -13.02 2.66
CA GLY A 24 1.66 -12.37 3.14
C GLY A 24 1.89 -11.07 3.91
N ASP A 25 3.11 -10.76 4.33
CA ASP A 25 3.47 -9.46 4.87
C ASP A 25 3.57 -8.42 3.74
N VAL A 26 3.09 -7.20 3.99
CA VAL A 26 3.38 -6.06 3.09
C VAL A 26 4.57 -5.30 3.65
N LEU A 27 5.63 -5.23 2.85
CA LEU A 27 6.83 -4.46 3.11
C LEU A 27 7.01 -3.42 2.01
N LEU A 28 7.09 -2.15 2.38
CA LEU A 28 7.44 -1.07 1.47
C LEU A 28 8.64 -0.30 2.03
N GLU A 29 9.77 -0.38 1.33
CA GLU A 29 10.98 0.39 1.63
C GLU A 29 10.96 1.74 0.92
N VAL A 30 11.37 2.79 1.62
CA VAL A 30 11.43 4.16 1.11
C VAL A 30 12.83 4.73 1.41
N PRO A 31 13.85 4.39 0.59
CA PRO A 31 15.26 4.61 0.94
C PRO A 31 15.65 6.07 1.14
N ASP A 32 15.07 6.98 0.37
CA ASP A 32 15.36 8.41 0.43
C ASP A 32 14.86 9.06 1.73
N LEU A 33 13.77 8.53 2.30
CA LEU A 33 13.29 8.94 3.63
C LEU A 33 13.91 8.11 4.75
N LYS A 34 14.62 7.02 4.41
CA LYS A 34 15.08 5.98 5.34
C LYS A 34 13.92 5.36 6.11
N TRP A 35 12.79 5.15 5.45
CA TRP A 35 11.60 4.60 6.08
C TRP A 35 11.29 3.19 5.60
N VAL A 36 10.59 2.45 6.45
CA VAL A 36 9.96 1.19 6.09
C VAL A 36 8.52 1.18 6.59
N LEU A 37 7.60 0.74 5.74
CA LEU A 37 6.22 0.48 6.12
C LEU A 37 6.02 -1.03 6.17
N VAL A 38 5.53 -1.53 7.30
CA VAL A 38 5.34 -2.97 7.53
C VAL A 38 3.91 -3.27 7.99
N THR A 39 3.33 -4.34 7.48
CA THR A 39 2.15 -5.00 8.08
C THR A 39 2.47 -6.48 8.27
N GLN A 40 1.88 -7.05 9.31
CA GLN A 40 1.86 -8.49 9.51
C GLN A 40 0.90 -9.14 8.52
N ALA A 41 1.16 -10.40 8.17
CA ALA A 41 0.26 -11.25 7.43
C ALA A 41 -1.11 -11.30 8.12
N GLU A 42 -2.19 -11.15 7.33
CA GLU A 42 -3.57 -11.02 7.84
C GLU A 42 -3.83 -9.79 8.74
N GLY A 43 -2.83 -8.92 8.95
CA GLY A 43 -2.94 -7.73 9.77
C GLY A 43 -3.81 -6.63 9.15
N SER A 44 -4.41 -5.81 10.01
CA SER A 44 -5.23 -4.65 9.65
C SER A 44 -4.56 -3.31 10.02
N THR A 45 -3.25 -3.34 10.24
CA THR A 45 -2.48 -2.17 10.65
C THR A 45 -1.15 -2.12 9.93
N VAL A 46 -0.72 -0.91 9.53
CA VAL A 46 0.61 -0.67 8.97
C VAL A 46 1.42 0.15 9.95
N GLN A 47 2.61 -0.31 10.31
CA GLN A 47 3.59 0.46 11.06
C GLN A 47 4.48 1.23 10.09
N VAL A 48 4.70 2.51 10.36
CA VAL A 48 5.69 3.35 9.66
C VAL A 48 6.89 3.48 10.58
N LEU A 49 8.06 3.05 10.12
CA LEU A 49 9.30 3.01 10.89
C LEU A 49 10.33 3.92 10.22
N ASP A 50 10.96 4.80 10.99
CA ASP A 50 12.18 5.52 10.59
C ASP A 50 13.40 4.66 10.94
N LEU A 51 14.33 4.54 10.01
CA LEU A 51 15.60 3.83 10.13
C LEU A 51 16.81 4.77 10.14
N SER A 52 16.58 6.08 10.17
CA SER A 52 17.63 7.10 10.01
C SER A 52 18.76 7.00 11.03
N ARG A 53 18.45 6.58 12.26
CA ARG A 53 19.40 6.43 13.39
C ARG A 53 19.18 5.13 14.18
N GLY A 54 18.51 4.15 13.58
CA GLY A 54 17.97 2.96 14.26
C GLY A 54 16.45 2.87 14.06
N VAL A 55 15.84 1.78 14.51
CA VAL A 55 14.40 1.51 14.28
C VAL A 55 13.54 2.34 15.24
N THR A 56 12.85 3.36 14.72
CA THR A 56 11.96 4.23 15.48
C THR A 56 10.55 4.21 14.90
N PRO A 57 9.51 3.84 15.66
CA PRO A 57 8.13 3.96 15.20
C PRO A 57 7.74 5.43 14.99
N LEU A 58 7.24 5.76 13.80
CA LEU A 58 6.69 7.08 13.48
C LEU A 58 5.17 7.10 13.66
N ALA A 59 4.48 6.11 13.09
CA ALA A 59 3.03 6.06 13.08
C ALA A 59 2.50 4.63 13.00
N THR A 60 1.29 4.44 13.51
CA THR A 60 0.48 3.24 13.26
C THR A 60 -0.75 3.63 12.45
N LEU A 61 -0.88 3.11 11.24
CA LEU A 61 -2.01 3.34 10.36
C LEU A 61 -3.05 2.24 10.60
N ARG A 62 -4.22 2.60 11.11
CA ARG A 62 -5.28 1.65 11.46
C ARG A 62 -6.38 1.66 10.39
N THR A 63 -6.62 0.52 9.75
CA THR A 63 -7.67 0.39 8.73
C THR A 63 -8.94 -0.22 9.30
N GLU A 64 -9.43 0.33 10.41
CA GLU A 64 -10.55 -0.21 11.18
C GLU A 64 -11.73 -0.62 10.30
N GLY A 65 -12.14 -1.89 10.42
CA GLY A 65 -13.24 -2.45 9.62
C GLY A 65 -12.91 -2.68 8.14
N ARG A 66 -11.64 -2.64 7.71
CA ARG A 66 -11.25 -2.91 6.32
C ARG A 66 -10.79 -4.34 6.04
N GLY A 67 -10.51 -5.13 7.07
CA GLY A 67 -9.96 -6.48 6.89
C GLY A 67 -8.44 -6.47 6.79
N ARG A 68 -7.88 -7.50 6.15
CA ARG A 68 -6.44 -7.62 5.93
C ARG A 68 -5.95 -6.51 5.00
N VAL A 69 -4.76 -5.98 5.27
CA VAL A 69 -4.03 -5.08 4.37
C VAL A 69 -3.49 -5.88 3.18
N LEU A 70 -3.90 -5.48 1.99
CA LEU A 70 -3.53 -6.12 0.71
C LEU A 70 -2.36 -5.40 0.03
N ALA A 71 -2.28 -4.08 0.16
CA ALA A 71 -1.23 -3.29 -0.44
C ALA A 71 -1.11 -1.92 0.24
N VAL A 72 0.09 -1.34 0.17
CA VAL A 72 0.37 0.05 0.55
C VAL A 72 1.06 0.81 -0.57
N HIS A 73 0.78 2.11 -0.66
CA HIS A 73 1.45 3.04 -1.55
C HIS A 73 1.74 4.36 -0.84
N LEU A 74 2.99 4.82 -0.89
CA LEU A 74 3.37 6.14 -0.39
C LEU A 74 3.27 7.18 -1.52
N GLN A 75 2.35 8.12 -1.36
CA GLN A 75 2.34 9.37 -2.11
C GLN A 75 3.31 10.34 -1.45
N ARG A 76 4.44 10.60 -2.12
CA ARG A 76 5.53 11.43 -1.59
C ARG A 76 5.07 12.86 -1.32
N GLU A 77 4.36 13.45 -2.28
CA GLU A 77 3.79 14.78 -2.14
C GLU A 77 2.69 14.77 -1.07
N GLY A 78 2.85 15.62 -0.05
CA GLY A 78 1.94 15.64 1.09
C GLY A 78 2.03 14.42 2.02
N ARG A 79 3.00 13.52 1.78
CA ARG A 79 3.39 12.39 2.65
C ARG A 79 2.19 11.58 3.13
N ARG A 80 1.44 11.06 2.16
CA ARG A 80 0.23 10.27 2.41
C ARG A 80 0.46 8.81 2.11
N VAL A 81 -0.04 7.95 3.00
CA VAL A 81 -0.01 6.50 2.80
C VAL A 81 -1.41 6.03 2.43
N TRP A 82 -1.50 5.43 1.25
CA TRP A 82 -2.69 4.75 0.77
C TRP A 82 -2.63 3.29 1.23
N VAL A 83 -3.61 2.86 2.00
CA VAL A 83 -3.68 1.50 2.55
C VAL A 83 -4.92 0.82 2.00
N LEU A 84 -4.71 -0.20 1.16
CA LEU A 84 -5.77 -1.03 0.61
C LEU A 84 -6.01 -2.22 1.51
N GLY A 85 -7.25 -2.39 1.98
CA GLY A 85 -7.71 -3.61 2.62
C GLY A 85 -8.83 -4.31 1.83
N ASP A 86 -9.25 -5.47 2.30
CA ASP A 86 -10.30 -6.28 1.64
C ASP A 86 -11.59 -5.51 1.33
N ARG A 87 -11.97 -4.57 2.22
CA ARG A 87 -13.27 -3.86 2.17
C ARG A 87 -13.14 -2.36 1.87
N GLY A 88 -11.96 -1.85 1.55
CA GLY A 88 -11.80 -0.42 1.31
C GLY A 88 -10.38 0.05 1.13
N LEU A 89 -10.28 1.32 0.74
CA LEU A 89 -9.04 2.06 0.61
C LEU A 89 -9.08 3.22 1.59
N ASP A 90 -8.10 3.28 2.48
CA ASP A 90 -7.94 4.38 3.43
C ASP A 90 -6.68 5.19 3.05
N VAL A 91 -6.70 6.49 3.32
CA VAL A 91 -5.53 7.37 3.18
C VAL A 91 -5.19 7.96 4.52
N HIS A 92 -3.93 7.82 4.91
CA HIS A 92 -3.41 8.33 6.17
C HIS A 92 -2.33 9.37 5.95
N ASP A 93 -2.22 10.30 6.88
CA ASP A 93 -1.01 11.09 7.06
C ASP A 93 0.11 10.19 7.60
N ALA A 94 1.26 10.15 6.93
CA ALA A 94 2.31 9.19 7.23
C ALA A 94 3.01 9.42 8.59
N TYR A 95 2.98 10.65 9.12
CA TYR A 95 3.66 11.01 10.38
C TYR A 95 2.76 10.79 11.59
N SER A 96 1.52 11.26 11.50
CA SER A 96 0.58 11.21 12.62
C SER A 96 -0.24 9.91 12.63
N GLY A 97 -0.29 9.19 11.52
CA GLY A 97 -1.17 8.04 11.31
C GLY A 97 -2.65 8.41 11.17
N ARG A 98 -2.97 9.71 11.22
CA ARG A 98 -4.34 10.22 11.13
C ARG A 98 -4.98 9.80 9.81
N LEU A 99 -6.16 9.20 9.90
CA LEU A 99 -7.01 8.93 8.73
C LEU A 99 -7.44 10.26 8.10
N VAL A 100 -7.23 10.40 6.81
CA VAL A 100 -7.55 11.61 6.04
C VAL A 100 -8.74 11.39 5.13
N GLU A 101 -8.77 10.27 4.41
CA GLU A 101 -9.83 9.95 3.47
C GLU A 101 -10.09 8.45 3.43
N ARG A 102 -11.27 8.08 2.92
CA ARG A 102 -11.76 6.71 3.00
C ARG A 102 -12.75 6.39 1.89
N TRP A 103 -12.56 5.24 1.25
CA TRP A 103 -13.44 4.70 0.22
C TRP A 103 -13.79 3.25 0.48
N HIS A 104 -15.06 2.90 0.31
CA HIS A 104 -15.52 1.52 0.35
C HIS A 104 -15.30 0.84 -1.00
N VAL A 105 -15.00 -0.46 -0.95
CA VAL A 105 -15.02 -1.33 -2.12
C VAL A 105 -16.49 -1.61 -2.48
N PRO A 106 -16.94 -1.33 -3.73
CA PRO A 106 -18.29 -1.66 -4.18
C PRO A 106 -18.55 -3.17 -4.18
N GLU A 107 -19.82 -3.56 -4.13
CA GLU A 107 -20.22 -4.96 -4.22
C GLU A 107 -19.72 -5.60 -5.53
N GLY A 108 -19.27 -6.86 -5.43
CA GLY A 108 -18.71 -7.61 -6.57
C GLY A 108 -17.27 -7.24 -6.94
N VAL A 109 -16.70 -6.19 -6.36
CA VAL A 109 -15.28 -5.83 -6.56
C VAL A 109 -14.40 -6.61 -5.60
N ARG A 110 -13.35 -7.24 -6.12
CA ARG A 110 -12.35 -7.98 -5.34
C ARG A 110 -11.00 -7.28 -5.45
N PRO A 111 -10.61 -6.42 -4.49
CA PRO A 111 -9.34 -5.72 -4.57
C PRO A 111 -8.17 -6.71 -4.46
N GLU A 112 -7.14 -6.49 -5.26
CA GLU A 112 -5.95 -7.37 -5.32
C GLU A 112 -4.64 -6.62 -5.10
N GLY A 113 -4.65 -5.29 -5.23
CA GLY A 113 -3.45 -4.49 -5.05
C GLY A 113 -3.59 -3.07 -5.61
N LEU A 114 -2.52 -2.30 -5.45
CA LEU A 114 -2.44 -0.92 -5.91
C LEU A 114 -1.51 -0.81 -7.12
N GLN A 115 -1.92 -0.02 -8.11
CA GLN A 115 -1.10 0.39 -9.24
C GLN A 115 -0.72 1.85 -9.07
N ALA A 116 0.58 2.14 -8.94
CA ALA A 116 1.07 3.51 -8.89
C ALA A 116 0.74 4.27 -10.18
N THR A 117 0.46 5.57 -10.04
CA THR A 117 0.25 6.48 -11.17
C THR A 117 1.22 7.67 -11.07
N THR A 118 1.41 8.36 -12.18
CA THR A 118 2.25 9.58 -12.23
C THR A 118 1.67 10.74 -11.40
N GLY A 119 0.36 10.74 -11.14
CA GLY A 119 -0.31 11.78 -10.34
C GLY A 119 -0.30 11.52 -8.82
N GLY A 120 0.43 10.49 -8.35
CA GLY A 120 0.57 10.18 -6.93
C GLY A 120 -0.65 9.52 -6.26
N ARG A 121 -1.79 9.43 -6.96
CA ARG A 121 -2.98 8.68 -6.50
C ARG A 121 -2.98 7.29 -7.15
N PRO A 122 -2.91 6.20 -6.39
CA PRO A 122 -2.89 4.87 -6.98
C PRO A 122 -4.27 4.44 -7.48
N LEU A 123 -4.29 3.53 -8.45
CA LEU A 123 -5.50 2.80 -8.86
C LEU A 123 -5.59 1.48 -8.10
N VAL A 124 -6.81 1.07 -7.74
CA VAL A 124 -7.09 -0.25 -7.18
C VAL A 124 -7.30 -1.24 -8.32
N ARG A 125 -6.59 -2.37 -8.29
CA ARG A 125 -6.78 -3.46 -9.25
C ARG A 125 -7.78 -4.48 -8.74
N SER A 126 -8.64 -4.97 -9.64
CA SER A 126 -9.53 -6.10 -9.41
C SER A 126 -9.71 -6.85 -10.73
N GLY A 127 -9.09 -8.02 -10.85
CA GLY A 127 -8.94 -8.74 -12.12
C GLY A 127 -8.44 -7.82 -13.24
N ASN A 128 -9.16 -7.78 -14.36
CA ASN A 128 -8.83 -6.94 -15.51
C ASN A 128 -9.34 -5.49 -15.41
N ARG A 129 -10.00 -5.12 -14.30
CA ARG A 129 -10.57 -3.79 -14.09
C ARG A 129 -9.69 -2.98 -13.14
N ARG A 130 -9.82 -1.67 -13.27
CA ARG A 130 -9.16 -0.68 -12.41
C ARG A 130 -10.22 0.22 -11.81
N TYR A 131 -9.98 0.66 -10.59
CA TYR A 131 -10.85 1.57 -9.87
C TYR A 131 -10.04 2.72 -9.31
N GLU A 132 -10.65 3.89 -9.25
CA GLU A 132 -10.04 5.12 -8.73
C GLU A 132 -10.80 5.65 -7.52
N ALA A 133 -10.07 6.36 -6.66
CA ALA A 133 -10.58 7.04 -5.50
C ALA A 133 -10.80 8.52 -5.82
N LEU A 134 -12.06 8.91 -6.03
CA LEU A 134 -12.45 10.29 -6.28
C LEU A 134 -12.71 11.03 -4.97
N LEU A 135 -12.20 12.25 -4.85
CA LEU A 135 -12.47 13.10 -3.69
C LEU A 135 -13.98 13.35 -3.55
N GLY A 136 -14.48 13.27 -2.33
CA GLY A 136 -15.91 13.43 -2.01
C GLY A 136 -16.77 12.20 -2.33
N ALA A 137 -16.25 11.18 -3.02
CA ALA A 137 -16.96 9.92 -3.20
C ALA A 137 -16.76 9.01 -1.98
N ALA A 138 -17.80 8.28 -1.58
CA ALA A 138 -17.72 7.30 -0.50
C ALA A 138 -17.21 5.91 -0.95
N PHE A 139 -17.16 5.67 -2.28
CA PHE A 139 -16.83 4.38 -2.87
C PHE A 139 -15.79 4.53 -3.99
N LEU A 140 -15.04 3.45 -4.24
CA LEU A 140 -14.19 3.35 -5.42
C LEU A 140 -15.06 3.32 -6.69
N VAL A 141 -14.64 4.04 -7.73
CA VAL A 141 -15.35 4.09 -9.01
C VAL A 141 -14.53 3.43 -10.11
N PRO A 142 -15.13 2.80 -11.13
CA PRO A 142 -14.38 2.24 -12.25
C PRO A 142 -13.54 3.33 -12.92
N ALA A 143 -12.24 3.08 -13.06
CA ALA A 143 -11.37 3.99 -13.79
C ALA A 143 -11.73 3.94 -15.27
N ALA A 144 -12.03 5.10 -15.87
CA ALA A 144 -12.34 5.17 -17.29
C ALA A 144 -11.13 4.69 -18.12
N THR A 145 -11.36 3.77 -19.04
CA THR A 145 -10.39 3.46 -20.09
C THR A 145 -10.27 4.73 -20.93
N ARG A 146 -9.19 5.51 -20.77
CA ARG A 146 -8.83 6.52 -21.78
C ARG A 146 -8.48 5.75 -23.05
N VAL A 147 -9.48 5.51 -23.89
CA VAL A 147 -9.25 5.08 -25.26
C VAL A 147 -8.55 6.26 -25.92
N SER A 148 -7.23 6.13 -26.14
CA SER A 148 -6.54 7.08 -27.01
C SER A 148 -7.18 6.93 -28.39
N MET A 149 -7.96 7.91 -28.81
CA MET A 149 -8.31 8.03 -30.22
C MET A 149 -7.01 8.36 -30.97
N ARG A 150 -6.56 7.40 -31.77
CA ARG A 150 -5.61 7.62 -32.85
C ARG A 150 -6.40 7.90 -34.11
#